data_AF-A0A1J3E717-F1
#
_entry.id   AF-A0A1J3E717-F1
#
_cell.length_a   1.000
_cell.length_b   1.000
_cell.length_c   1.000
_cell.angle_alpha   90.00
_cell.angle_beta   90.00
_cell.angle_gamma   90.00
#
_symmetry.space_group_name_H-M   'P 1'
#
loop_
_entity.id
_entity.type
_entity.pdbx_description
1 polymer ?
#
loop_
_entity_poly.entity_id
_entity_poly.type
_entity_poly.pdbx_seq_one_letter_code
_entity_poly.pdbx_strand_id
1 'polypeptide(L)'
;SLFALAFSSENSSSHLLPRPLIFESHQLKSVDNDNVHCTSWRFAAETNNLAPWKTIPTECAGYVKDYLMGKGYVVDLERVSEEAMVYASSFEFSGDGKDIWIFDIDE
;
A
#
# COMPACT_ATOMS: atom_id res chain seq x y z
N SER A 1 -12.82 14.99 -32.91
CA SER A 1 -12.32 14.51 -31.61
C SER A 1 -13.00 15.28 -30.50
N LEU A 2 -13.76 14.59 -29.66
CA LEU A 2 -14.33 15.15 -28.44
C LEU A 2 -13.54 14.56 -27.27
N PHE A 3 -12.77 15.39 -26.58
CA PHE A 3 -12.14 15.02 -25.32
C PHE A 3 -13.20 15.13 -24.22
N ALA A 4 -13.51 14.02 -23.56
CA ALA A 4 -14.33 14.05 -22.36
C ALA A 4 -13.43 14.39 -21.16
N LEU A 5 -13.69 15.54 -20.53
CA LEU A 5 -13.09 15.90 -19.24
C LEU A 5 -14.06 15.42 -18.15
N ALA A 6 -13.64 14.43 -17.37
CA ALA A 6 -14.32 14.05 -16.14
C ALA A 6 -13.79 14.92 -15.00
N PHE A 7 -14.65 15.74 -14.40
CA PHE A 7 -14.37 16.44 -13.15
C PHE A 7 -14.97 15.62 -12.01
N SER A 8 -14.14 15.12 -11.10
CA SER A 8 -14.61 14.59 -9.83
C SER A 8 -14.95 15.77 -8.92
N SER A 9 -16.22 15.91 -8.52
CA SER A 9 -16.61 16.82 -7.45
C SER A 9 -16.45 16.08 -6.12
N GLU A 10 -15.37 16.36 -5.39
CA GLU A 10 -15.23 15.87 -4.02
C GLU A 10 -16.22 16.60 -3.10
N ASN A 11 -17.32 15.94 -2.76
CA ASN A 11 -18.10 16.33 -1.60
C ASN A 11 -17.39 15.75 -0.37
N SER A 12 -16.50 16.54 0.25
CA SER A 12 -15.77 16.19 1.46
C SER A 12 -16.74 16.08 2.65
N SER A 13 -17.45 14.96 2.74
CA SER A 13 -18.08 14.52 3.98
C SER A 13 -17.00 13.85 4.83
N SER A 14 -16.28 14.68 5.58
CA SER A 14 -15.26 14.26 6.54
C SER A 14 -15.92 13.57 7.74
N HIS A 15 -16.30 12.30 7.59
CA HIS A 15 -16.51 11.42 8.74
C HIS A 15 -15.15 10.97 9.26
N LEU A 16 -14.49 11.87 9.97
CA LEU A 16 -13.31 11.59 10.77
C LEU A 16 -13.70 10.61 11.87
N LEU A 17 -13.51 9.32 11.61
CA LEU A 17 -13.50 8.33 12.68
C LEU A 17 -12.22 8.57 13.49
N PRO A 18 -12.30 8.84 14.81
CA PRO A 18 -11.11 8.97 15.62
C PRO A 18 -10.47 7.59 15.72
N ARG A 19 -9.42 7.36 14.93
CA ARG A 19 -8.61 6.15 15.02
C ARG A 19 -7.69 6.30 16.23
N PRO A 20 -7.83 5.49 17.28
CA PRO A 20 -7.02 5.68 18.46
C PRO A 20 -5.71 4.87 18.34
N LEU A 21 -4.68 5.47 18.94
CA LEU A 21 -3.40 4.94 19.39
C LEU A 21 -2.25 4.96 18.36
N ILE A 22 -1.52 6.09 18.39
CA ILE A 22 -0.07 6.12 18.16
C ILE A 22 0.54 5.11 19.14
N PHE A 23 1.01 3.97 18.64
CA PHE A 23 1.74 3.00 19.44
C PHE A 23 3.16 3.54 19.62
N GLU A 24 3.46 4.13 20.78
CA GLU A 24 4.83 4.46 21.16
C GLU A 24 5.56 3.15 21.48
N SER A 25 6.34 2.64 20.52
CA SER A 25 7.09 1.38 20.61
C SER A 25 8.37 1.50 21.45
N HIS A 26 8.36 2.29 22.52
CA HIS A 26 9.59 2.68 23.19
C HIS A 26 10.35 1.56 23.92
N GLN A 27 9.87 0.31 24.00
CA GLN A 27 10.56 -0.73 24.77
C GLN A 27 10.36 -2.17 24.26
N LEU A 28 10.87 -2.52 23.08
CA LEU A 28 11.10 -3.94 22.77
C LEU A 28 12.47 -4.13 22.10
N LYS A 29 13.54 -4.09 22.91
CA LYS A 29 14.90 -4.41 22.45
C LYS A 29 15.26 -5.85 22.83
N SER A 30 15.28 -6.72 21.84
CA SER A 30 16.15 -7.89 21.80
C SER A 30 16.67 -8.04 20.37
N VAL A 31 17.91 -8.48 20.20
CA VAL A 31 18.69 -8.33 18.96
C VAL A 31 18.19 -9.22 17.79
N ASP A 32 17.14 -10.01 18.01
CA ASP A 32 16.39 -10.79 16.99
C ASP A 32 14.97 -10.22 16.75
N ASN A 33 14.57 -9.23 17.54
CA ASN A 33 13.26 -8.59 17.53
C ASN A 33 13.20 -7.38 16.58
N ASP A 34 14.34 -6.82 16.16
CA ASP A 34 14.34 -5.65 15.27
C ASP A 34 13.76 -6.00 13.88
N ASN A 35 14.09 -7.18 13.35
CA ASN A 35 13.52 -7.67 12.08
C ASN A 35 12.01 -7.95 12.21
N VAL A 36 11.59 -8.56 13.32
CA VAL A 36 10.17 -8.85 13.60
C VAL A 36 9.37 -7.55 13.80
N HIS A 37 9.92 -6.59 14.53
CA HIS A 37 9.34 -5.27 14.75
C HIS A 37 9.18 -4.51 13.43
N CYS A 38 10.23 -4.40 12.62
CA CYS A 38 10.18 -3.68 11.35
C CYS A 38 9.32 -4.38 10.30
N THR A 39 9.29 -5.72 10.30
CA THR A 39 8.33 -6.48 9.48
C THR A 39 6.90 -6.23 9.92
N SER A 40 6.62 -6.21 11.23
CA SER A 40 5.29 -5.91 11.76
C SER A 40 4.86 -4.48 11.46
N TRP A 41 5.79 -3.52 11.57
CA TRP A 41 5.57 -2.13 11.18
C TRP A 41 5.22 -2.02 9.70
N ARG A 42 5.99 -2.64 8.80
CA ARG A 42 5.70 -2.67 7.36
C ARG A 42 4.31 -3.23 7.11
N PHE A 43 4.01 -4.41 7.64
CA PHE A 43 2.71 -5.04 7.47
C PHE A 43 1.54 -4.14 7.94
N ALA A 44 1.70 -3.49 9.09
CA ALA A 44 0.68 -2.58 9.61
C ALA A 44 0.58 -1.27 8.80
N ALA A 45 1.65 -0.82 8.14
CA ALA A 45 1.61 0.28 7.17
C ALA A 45 0.85 -0.12 5.89
N GLU A 46 1.19 -1.26 5.28
CA GLU A 46 0.55 -1.79 4.05
C GLU A 46 -0.96 -2.04 4.23
N THR A 47 -1.35 -2.55 5.41
CA THR A 47 -2.76 -2.81 5.74
C THR A 47 -3.49 -1.56 6.22
N ASN A 48 -2.89 -0.38 6.07
CA ASN A 48 -3.43 0.90 6.49
C ASN A 48 -3.80 0.93 7.98
N ASN A 49 -3.20 0.10 8.82
CA ASN A 49 -3.43 0.04 10.26
C ASN A 49 -2.66 1.12 11.03
N LEU A 50 -1.55 1.62 10.47
CA LEU A 50 -0.72 2.68 11.06
C LEU A 50 -1.01 4.09 10.53
N ALA A 51 -1.95 4.27 9.60
CA ALA A 51 -2.17 5.58 9.01
C ALA A 51 -2.83 6.58 9.99
N PRO A 52 -2.45 7.88 9.93
CA PRO A 52 -1.37 8.41 9.09
C PRO A 52 0.01 8.22 9.74
N TRP A 53 0.99 7.78 8.95
CA TRP A 53 2.41 7.81 9.32
C TRP A 53 3.15 8.74 8.35
N LYS A 54 4.16 9.47 8.84
CA LYS A 54 4.87 10.50 8.05
C LYS A 54 6.20 10.02 7.50
N THR A 55 6.90 9.17 8.25
CA THR A 55 8.25 8.71 7.95
C THR A 55 8.42 7.29 8.47
N ILE A 56 9.33 6.55 7.83
CA ILE A 56 9.78 5.26 8.34
C ILE A 56 10.46 5.47 9.72
N PRO A 57 10.20 4.61 10.73
CA PRO A 57 10.95 4.62 11.99
C PRO A 57 12.45 4.49 11.72
N THR A 58 13.27 5.28 12.43
CA THR A 58 14.70 5.38 12.11
C THR A 58 15.42 4.04 12.25
N GLU A 59 14.99 3.23 13.23
CA GLU A 59 15.46 1.87 13.46
C GLU A 59 15.11 0.89 12.32
N CYS A 60 14.07 1.17 11.54
CA CYS A 60 13.62 0.32 10.44
C CYS A 60 14.13 0.74 9.06
N ALA A 61 14.89 1.84 8.96
CA ALA A 61 15.40 2.34 7.67
C ALA A 61 16.27 1.30 6.94
N GLY A 62 17.12 0.58 7.68
CA GLY A 62 17.93 -0.52 7.12
C GLY A 62 17.08 -1.66 6.59
N TYR A 63 16.10 -2.11 7.39
CA TYR A 63 15.15 -3.14 6.98
C TYR A 63 14.39 -2.75 5.70
N VAL A 64 13.84 -1.54 5.64
CA VAL A 64 13.07 -1.08 4.47
C VAL A 64 13.96 -1.00 3.23
N LYS A 65 15.20 -0.51 3.35
CA LYS A 65 16.16 -0.52 2.25
C LYS A 65 16.40 -1.94 1.74
N ASP A 66 16.65 -2.89 2.63
CA ASP A 66 16.94 -4.28 2.25
C ASP A 66 15.70 -4.96 1.65
N TYR A 67 14.49 -4.62 2.11
CA TYR A 67 13.24 -5.08 1.53
C TYR A 67 13.03 -4.56 0.11
N LEU A 68 13.19 -3.25 -0.12
CA LEU A 68 13.00 -2.58 -1.41
C LEU A 68 14.06 -2.97 -2.44
N MET A 69 15.32 -3.11 -2.03
CA MET A 69 16.43 -3.49 -2.91
C MET A 69 16.60 -5.00 -3.04
N GLY A 70 15.96 -5.77 -2.16
CA GLY A 70 16.02 -7.22 -2.12
C GLY A 70 14.90 -7.88 -2.91
N LYS A 71 14.71 -9.17 -2.64
CA LYS A 71 13.67 -9.98 -3.29
C LYS A 71 12.28 -9.75 -2.72
N GLY A 72 12.18 -9.23 -1.50
CA GLY A 72 10.90 -9.09 -0.80
C GLY A 72 9.91 -8.23 -1.59
N TYR A 73 10.33 -7.02 -1.98
CA TYR A 73 9.49 -6.11 -2.75
C TYR A 73 9.08 -6.70 -4.12
N VAL A 74 10.01 -7.35 -4.82
CA VAL A 74 9.74 -7.99 -6.12
C VAL A 74 8.69 -9.10 -5.99
N VAL A 75 8.82 -9.97 -4.99
CA VAL A 75 7.87 -11.07 -4.77
C VAL A 75 6.48 -10.54 -4.42
N ASP A 76 6.40 -9.48 -3.60
CA ASP A 76 5.12 -8.86 -3.24
C ASP A 76 4.46 -8.21 -4.48
N LEU A 77 5.24 -7.54 -5.36
CA LEU A 77 4.76 -6.99 -6.63
C LEU A 77 4.28 -8.07 -7.62
N GLU A 78 5.04 -9.15 -7.78
CA GLU A 78 4.67 -10.30 -8.62
C GLU A 78 3.33 -10.87 -8.15
N ARG A 79 3.18 -11.07 -6.83
CA ARG A 79 1.97 -11.62 -6.23
C ARG A 79 0.74 -10.75 -6.50
N VAL A 80 0.85 -9.43 -6.32
CA VAL A 80 -0.26 -8.49 -6.57
C VAL A 80 -0.61 -8.45 -8.06
N SER A 81 0.41 -8.45 -8.93
CA SER A 81 0.21 -8.43 -10.39
C SER A 81 -0.48 -9.70 -10.89
N GLU A 82 -0.12 -10.86 -10.36
CA GLU A 82 -0.76 -12.14 -10.67
C GLU A 82 -2.25 -12.15 -10.27
N GLU A 83 -2.56 -11.73 -9.04
CA GLU A 83 -3.96 -11.66 -8.58
C GLU A 83 -4.79 -10.66 -9.40
N ALA A 84 -4.22 -9.50 -9.72
CA ALA A 84 -4.85 -8.52 -10.61
C ALA A 84 -5.16 -9.12 -12.00
N MET A 85 -4.21 -9.89 -12.56
CA MET A 85 -4.38 -10.56 -13.84
C MET A 85 -5.45 -11.65 -13.80
N VAL A 86 -5.48 -12.46 -12.73
CA VAL A 86 -6.52 -13.48 -12.52
C VAL A 86 -7.89 -12.83 -12.43
N TYR A 87 -8.02 -11.73 -11.69
CA TYR A 87 -9.25 -10.96 -11.60
C TYR A 87 -9.66 -10.40 -12.97
N ALA A 88 -8.76 -9.72 -13.67
CA ALA A 88 -9.02 -9.15 -14.99
C ALA A 88 -9.49 -10.22 -16.00
N SER A 89 -8.92 -11.42 -15.93
CA SER A 89 -9.25 -12.54 -16.82
C SER A 89 -10.59 -13.20 -16.50
N SER A 90 -11.19 -12.91 -15.34
CA SER A 90 -12.46 -13.50 -14.92
C SER A 90 -13.70 -12.77 -15.45
N PHE A 91 -13.54 -11.57 -16.02
CA PHE A 91 -14.66 -10.78 -16.54
C PHE A 91 -14.99 -11.14 -17.99
N GLU A 92 -16.28 -11.20 -18.28
CA GLU A 92 -16.78 -11.18 -19.65
C GLU A 92 -16.81 -9.74 -20.17
N PHE A 93 -15.88 -9.42 -21.06
CA PHE A 93 -15.83 -8.11 -21.70
C PHE A 93 -17.04 -7.92 -22.62
N SER A 94 -17.69 -6.75 -22.53
CA SER A 94 -18.88 -6.44 -23.33
C SER A 94 -18.59 -6.27 -24.83
N GLY A 95 -17.31 -6.19 -25.21
CA GLY A 95 -16.84 -5.99 -26.58
C GLY A 95 -17.02 -4.58 -27.12
N ASP A 96 -17.40 -3.61 -26.28
CA ASP A 96 -17.63 -2.22 -26.66
C ASP A 96 -16.38 -1.34 -26.66
N GLY A 97 -15.24 -1.89 -26.21
CA GLY A 97 -13.94 -1.24 -26.15
C GLY A 97 -13.81 -0.17 -25.06
N LYS A 98 -14.69 -0.18 -24.05
CA LYS A 98 -14.68 0.81 -22.96
C LYS A 98 -14.16 0.29 -21.62
N ASP A 99 -13.74 -0.97 -21.57
CA ASP A 99 -13.14 -1.56 -20.38
C ASP A 99 -11.73 -0.97 -20.15
N ILE A 100 -11.49 -0.42 -18.95
CA ILE A 100 -10.25 0.29 -18.61
C ILE A 100 -9.68 -0.19 -17.28
N TRP A 101 -8.35 -0.13 -17.18
CA TRP A 101 -7.60 -0.34 -15.94
C TRP A 101 -6.78 0.92 -15.65
N ILE A 102 -6.89 1.42 -14.43
CA ILE A 102 -6.20 2.65 -14.01
C ILE A 102 -4.97 2.24 -13.21
N PHE A 103 -3.82 2.81 -13.58
CA PHE A 103 -2.56 2.61 -12.88
C PHE A 103 -2.09 3.96 -12.34
N ASP A 104 -1.60 3.96 -11.10
CA ASP A 104 -0.76 5.05 -10.61
C ASP A 104 0.63 4.95 -11.24
N ILE A 105 1.39 6.05 -11.24
CA ILE A 105 2.72 6.14 -11.84
C ILE A 105 3.81 6.00 -10.79
N ASP A 106 3.67 6.74 -9.69
CA ASP A 106 4.66 6.79 -8.62
C ASP A 106 4.23 5.90 -7.45
N GLU A 107 5.18 5.63 -6.55
CA GLU A 107 4.95 5.01 -5.23
C GLU A 107 5.29 6.02 -4.13
#